data_AF-A0A412CG43-F1
#
_entry.id   AF-A0A412CG43-F1
#
_cell.length_a   1.000
_cell.length_b   1.000
_cell.length_c   1.000
_cell.angle_alpha   90.00
_cell.angle_beta   90.00
_cell.angle_gamma   90.00
#
_symmetry.space_group_name_H-M   'P 1'
#
loop_
_entity.id
_entity.type
_entity.pdbx_description
1 polymer ?
#
loop_
_entity_poly.entity_id
_entity_poly.type
_entity_poly.pdbx_seq_one_letter_code
_entity_poly.pdbx_strand_id
1 'polypeptide(L)'
;MLKNIPKILSPELLKVLCEMGHSDRIVIADGNFPAESMGKNAIVIRCDGHGVPELLDAILKVFPLDIYVDKPVNLMEVMPGDTVETPIWDTYKEIVAKHDERGANAIGNIERFAFYEEAKTAYAIIATSEKALYANIMLQKGVVVD
;
A
#
# COMPACT_ATOMS: atom_id res chain seq x y z
N MET A 1 -3.75 -2.32 21.69
CA MET A 1 -5.05 -2.20 20.98
C MET A 1 -5.79 -0.98 21.48
N LEU A 2 -6.55 -0.31 20.61
CA LEU A 2 -7.36 0.87 20.94
C LEU A 2 -8.82 0.65 20.49
N LYS A 3 -9.75 1.46 21.00
CA LYS A 3 -11.15 1.45 20.52
C LYS A 3 -11.20 2.02 19.10
N ASN A 4 -11.97 1.41 18.21
CA ASN A 4 -12.18 1.83 16.81
C ASN A 4 -10.94 1.84 15.90
N ILE A 5 -9.79 1.39 16.38
CA ILE A 5 -8.57 1.23 15.56
C ILE A 5 -8.39 -0.25 15.22
N PRO A 6 -8.17 -0.62 13.95
CA PRO A 6 -7.92 -2.01 13.57
C PRO A 6 -6.77 -2.62 14.37
N LYS A 7 -7.02 -3.79 14.96
CA LYS A 7 -6.11 -4.43 15.93
C LYS A 7 -4.79 -4.89 15.32
N ILE A 8 -4.74 -5.05 14.00
CA ILE A 8 -3.54 -5.49 13.26
C ILE A 8 -2.56 -4.34 12.99
N LEU A 9 -2.97 -3.09 13.21
CA LEU A 9 -2.05 -1.95 13.09
C LEU A 9 -1.18 -1.91 14.35
N SER A 10 0.10 -2.22 14.17
CA SER A 10 1.09 -2.15 15.25
C SER A 10 1.23 -0.70 15.76
N PRO A 11 1.70 -0.49 17.00
CA PRO A 11 1.94 0.87 17.52
C PRO A 11 2.86 1.71 16.61
N GLU A 12 3.89 1.08 16.03
CA GLU A 12 4.80 1.73 15.10
C GLU A 12 4.13 2.09 13.78
N LEU A 13 3.32 1.18 13.21
CA LEU A 13 2.57 1.48 11.99
C LEU A 13 1.58 2.63 12.21
N LEU A 14 0.87 2.65 13.35
CA LEU A 14 -0.02 3.77 13.69
C LEU A 14 0.74 5.10 13.79
N LYS A 15 1.91 5.11 14.43
CA LYS A 15 2.77 6.29 14.50
C LYS A 15 3.14 6.77 13.09
N VAL A 16 3.63 5.87 12.23
CA VAL A 16 4.00 6.18 10.84
C VAL A 16 2.81 6.78 10.07
N LEU A 17 1.64 6.16 10.12
CA LEU A 17 0.45 6.67 9.44
C LEU A 17 0.05 8.07 9.93
N CYS A 18 0.22 8.37 11.23
CA CYS A 18 -0.02 9.70 11.80
C CYS A 18 1.03 10.74 11.37
N GLU A 19 2.30 10.35 11.25
CA GLU A 19 3.41 11.24 10.93
C GLU A 19 3.48 11.64 9.45
N MET A 20 2.98 10.78 8.56
CA MET A 20 2.90 11.05 7.13
C MET A 20 2.08 12.33 6.85
N GLY A 21 2.61 13.22 6.02
CA GLY A 21 1.93 14.40 5.49
C GLY A 21 1.15 14.11 4.21
N HIS A 22 0.52 15.15 3.65
CA HIS A 22 -0.09 15.07 2.32
C HIS A 22 0.99 14.71 1.28
N SER A 23 0.64 13.82 0.34
CA SER A 23 1.50 13.27 -0.72
C SER A 23 2.59 12.30 -0.28
N ASP A 24 2.78 12.05 1.02
CA ASP A 24 3.65 10.95 1.46
C ASP A 24 3.11 9.61 0.97
N ARG A 25 4.04 8.72 0.59
CA ARG A 25 3.73 7.39 0.06
C ARG A 25 4.13 6.30 1.03
N ILE A 26 3.31 5.26 1.11
CA ILE A 26 3.59 4.02 1.85
C ILE A 26 3.38 2.82 0.93
N VAL A 27 4.31 1.86 0.98
CA VAL A 27 4.21 0.61 0.23
C VAL A 27 3.77 -0.50 1.16
N ILE A 28 2.75 -1.26 0.79
CA ILE A 28 2.47 -2.58 1.38
C ILE A 28 3.06 -3.61 0.43
N ALA A 29 4.18 -4.20 0.87
CA ALA A 29 5.01 -5.08 0.07
C ALA A 29 4.61 -6.54 0.26
N ASP A 30 4.57 -7.28 -0.85
CA ASP A 30 4.40 -8.73 -0.84
C ASP A 30 5.66 -9.44 -0.31
N GLY A 31 5.56 -10.75 -0.07
CA GLY A 31 6.63 -11.54 0.52
C GLY A 31 7.89 -11.70 -0.36
N ASN A 32 7.82 -11.34 -1.64
CA ASN A 32 8.96 -11.38 -2.57
C ASN A 32 9.58 -10.00 -2.81
N PHE A 33 8.92 -8.93 -2.39
CA PHE A 33 9.43 -7.58 -2.57
C PHE A 33 10.68 -7.35 -1.72
N PRO A 34 11.73 -6.73 -2.27
CA PRO A 34 12.98 -6.50 -1.56
C PRO A 34 12.87 -5.30 -0.60
N ALA A 35 11.99 -5.39 0.40
CA ALA A 35 11.60 -4.29 1.27
C ALA A 35 12.78 -3.65 2.00
N GLU A 36 13.73 -4.45 2.51
CA GLU A 36 14.89 -3.94 3.26
C GLU A 36 15.87 -3.16 2.37
N SER A 37 16.06 -3.57 1.11
CA SER A 37 17.00 -2.88 0.21
C SER A 37 16.36 -1.67 -0.46
N MET A 38 15.08 -1.74 -0.82
CA MET A 38 14.33 -0.58 -1.32
C MET A 38 14.08 0.44 -0.22
N GLY A 39 13.79 -0.03 1.00
CA GLY A 39 13.51 0.79 2.17
C GLY A 39 14.73 1.23 2.96
N LYS A 40 15.94 1.14 2.38
CA LYS A 40 17.20 1.50 3.07
C LYS A 40 17.19 2.92 3.68
N ASN A 41 16.45 3.83 3.05
CA ASN A 41 16.28 5.22 3.49
C ASN A 41 14.84 5.53 3.94
N ALA A 42 14.01 4.51 4.16
CA ALA A 42 12.63 4.61 4.60
C ALA A 42 12.44 3.90 5.94
N ILE A 43 11.25 4.02 6.53
CA ILE A 43 10.88 3.21 7.69
C ILE A 43 10.38 1.86 7.17
N VAL A 44 11.11 0.78 7.49
CA VAL A 44 10.67 -0.59 7.15
C VAL A 44 9.97 -1.21 8.36
N ILE A 45 8.70 -1.57 8.20
CA ILE A 45 7.89 -2.19 9.25
C ILE A 45 7.60 -3.63 8.88
N ARG A 46 7.97 -4.56 9.76
CA ARG A 46 7.63 -5.97 9.62
C ARG A 46 6.17 -6.21 10.04
N CYS A 47 5.38 -6.77 9.14
CA CYS A 47 4.03 -7.28 9.40
C CYS A 47 3.91 -8.74 8.95
N ASP A 48 4.93 -9.53 9.29
CA ASP A 48 4.93 -10.97 9.10
C ASP A 48 3.66 -11.63 9.67
N GLY A 49 3.12 -12.61 8.95
CA GLY A 49 1.89 -13.30 9.31
C GLY A 49 0.60 -12.60 8.85
N HIS A 50 0.70 -11.41 8.26
CA HIS A 50 -0.39 -10.73 7.57
C HIS A 50 -0.21 -10.78 6.05
N GLY A 51 -1.33 -10.85 5.33
CA GLY A 51 -1.44 -10.55 3.91
C GLY A 51 -1.66 -9.06 3.65
N VAL A 52 -1.54 -8.68 2.38
CA VAL A 52 -1.78 -7.29 1.95
C VAL A 52 -3.26 -6.91 2.07
N PRO A 53 -4.26 -7.74 1.72
CA PRO A 53 -5.67 -7.33 1.76
C PRO A 53 -6.16 -6.84 3.13
N GLU A 54 -5.87 -7.56 4.22
CA GLU A 54 -6.31 -7.14 5.55
C GLU A 54 -5.60 -5.88 6.03
N LEU A 55 -4.32 -5.71 5.68
CA LEU A 55 -3.56 -4.50 6.00
C LEU A 55 -4.06 -3.31 5.20
N LEU A 56 -4.36 -3.49 3.92
CA LEU A 56 -4.96 -2.45 3.07
C LEU A 56 -6.29 -1.98 3.66
N ASP A 57 -7.21 -2.89 3.98
CA ASP A 57 -8.51 -2.52 4.59
C ASP A 57 -8.35 -1.87 5.98
N ALA A 58 -7.35 -2.29 6.76
CA ALA A 58 -7.07 -1.69 8.05
C ALA A 58 -6.47 -0.29 7.94
N ILE A 59 -5.53 -0.08 7.00
CA ILE A 59 -4.87 1.21 6.78
C ILE A 59 -5.88 2.22 6.26
N LEU A 60 -6.69 1.86 5.25
CA LEU A 60 -7.65 2.78 4.63
C LEU A 60 -8.75 3.28 5.60
N LYS A 61 -9.00 2.60 6.72
CA LYS A 61 -9.90 3.11 7.78
C LYS A 61 -9.38 4.35 8.49
N VAL A 62 -8.08 4.63 8.43
CA VAL A 62 -7.42 5.74 9.12
C VAL A 62 -6.50 6.57 8.20
N PHE A 63 -6.49 6.24 6.91
CA PHE A 63 -5.59 6.82 5.92
C PHE A 63 -6.38 7.37 4.74
N PRO A 64 -6.53 8.71 4.61
CA PRO A 64 -7.19 9.29 3.45
C PRO A 64 -6.32 9.09 2.21
N LEU A 65 -6.92 8.65 1.11
CA LEU A 65 -6.24 8.62 -0.19
C LEU A 65 -6.23 10.02 -0.83
N ASP A 66 -5.17 10.30 -1.58
CA ASP A 66 -5.02 11.62 -2.20
C ASP A 66 -6.07 11.89 -3.29
N ILE A 67 -6.82 12.98 -3.11
CA ILE A 67 -7.88 13.42 -4.01
C ILE A 67 -7.36 14.38 -5.09
N TYR A 68 -6.11 14.86 -4.96
CA TYR A 68 -5.48 15.76 -5.92
C TYR A 68 -4.76 15.01 -7.06
N VAL A 69 -4.77 13.68 -7.02
CA VAL A 69 -4.26 12.81 -8.08
C VAL A 69 -5.33 11.80 -8.46
N ASP A 70 -5.40 11.44 -9.75
CA ASP A 70 -6.40 10.49 -10.24
C ASP A 70 -6.20 9.09 -9.66
N LYS A 71 -4.93 8.68 -9.51
CA LYS A 71 -4.51 7.32 -9.15
C LYS A 71 -3.64 7.30 -7.88
N PRO A 72 -4.20 7.54 -6.67
CA PRO A 72 -3.43 7.52 -5.42
C PRO A 72 -3.03 6.12 -4.97
N VAL A 73 -3.59 5.08 -5.59
CA VAL A 73 -3.25 3.68 -5.35
C VAL A 73 -2.56 3.14 -6.59
N ASN A 74 -1.36 2.58 -6.45
CA ASN A 74 -0.62 2.06 -7.58
C ASN A 74 -0.15 0.63 -7.36
N LEU A 75 -0.34 -0.21 -8.37
CA LEU A 75 0.13 -1.59 -8.42
C LEU A 75 1.32 -1.70 -9.35
N MET A 76 2.19 -2.68 -9.09
CA MET A 76 3.28 -3.01 -10.00
C MET A 76 2.74 -3.77 -11.22
N GLU A 77 3.06 -3.32 -12.43
CA GLU A 77 2.65 -4.01 -13.66
C GLU A 77 3.22 -5.42 -13.75
N VAL A 78 2.42 -6.32 -14.32
CA VAL A 78 2.90 -7.64 -14.75
C VAL A 78 3.91 -7.45 -15.87
N MET A 79 5.08 -8.07 -15.73
CA MET A 79 6.14 -7.95 -16.74
C MET A 79 5.67 -8.46 -18.11
N PRO A 80 6.02 -7.79 -19.21
CA PRO A 80 5.74 -8.33 -20.54
C PRO A 80 6.27 -9.76 -20.71
N GLY A 81 5.38 -10.68 -21.09
CA GLY A 81 5.70 -12.10 -21.27
C GLY A 81 5.45 -12.99 -20.04
N ASP A 82 5.16 -12.41 -18.88
CA ASP A 82 4.64 -13.15 -17.75
C ASP A 82 3.15 -13.46 -17.95
N THR A 83 2.73 -14.67 -17.59
CA THR A 83 1.35 -15.17 -17.78
C THR A 83 0.64 -15.42 -16.47
N VAL A 84 1.25 -14.99 -15.35
CA VAL A 84 0.64 -15.14 -14.04
C VAL A 84 -0.66 -14.36 -13.94
N GLU A 85 -1.66 -14.98 -13.32
CA GLU A 85 -2.90 -14.32 -12.96
C GLU A 85 -2.73 -13.52 -11.67
N THR A 86 -3.37 -12.36 -11.59
CA THR A 86 -3.32 -11.46 -10.42
C THR A 86 -4.70 -11.29 -9.77
N PRO A 87 -5.37 -12.37 -9.32
CA PRO A 87 -6.72 -12.29 -8.73
C PRO A 87 -6.77 -11.39 -7.48
N ILE A 88 -5.64 -11.21 -6.79
CA ILE A 88 -5.54 -10.31 -5.64
C ILE A 88 -5.81 -8.84 -6.00
N TRP A 89 -5.63 -8.44 -7.26
CA TRP A 89 -5.93 -7.08 -7.72
C TRP A 89 -7.43 -6.79 -7.67
N ASP A 90 -8.29 -7.78 -7.90
CA ASP A 90 -9.74 -7.61 -7.78
C ASP A 90 -10.15 -7.43 -6.31
N THR A 91 -9.52 -8.18 -5.39
CA THR A 91 -9.66 -7.96 -3.95
C THR A 91 -9.27 -6.54 -3.55
N TYR A 92 -8.19 -5.99 -4.11
CA TYR A 92 -7.79 -4.61 -3.85
C TYR A 92 -8.81 -3.60 -4.37
N LYS A 93 -9.36 -3.79 -5.57
CA LYS A 93 -10.42 -2.93 -6.12
C LYS A 93 -11.64 -2.93 -5.20
N GLU A 94 -12.05 -4.08 -4.70
CA GLU A 94 -13.18 -4.21 -3.77
C GLU A 94 -12.91 -3.52 -2.42
N ILE A 95 -11.68 -3.60 -1.91
CA ILE A 95 -11.30 -2.92 -0.66
C ILE A 95 -11.25 -1.41 -0.87
N VAL A 96 -10.58 -0.92 -1.92
CA VAL A 96 -10.49 0.51 -2.23
C VAL A 96 -11.88 1.11 -2.42
N ALA A 97 -12.80 0.42 -3.11
CA ALA A 97 -14.18 0.89 -3.31
C ALA A 97 -15.00 1.05 -2.01
N LYS A 98 -14.57 0.49 -0.87
CA LYS A 98 -15.21 0.71 0.44
C LYS A 98 -14.78 2.04 1.09
N HIS A 99 -13.64 2.58 0.69
CA HIS A 99 -12.98 3.71 1.34
C HIS A 99 -12.77 4.92 0.41
N ASP A 100 -12.91 4.73 -0.91
CA ASP A 100 -12.78 5.78 -1.92
C ASP A 100 -13.86 5.59 -3.00
N GLU A 101 -14.66 6.63 -3.24
CA GLU A 101 -15.78 6.60 -4.20
C GLU A 101 -15.33 6.34 -5.64
N ARG A 102 -14.06 6.63 -5.98
CA ARG A 102 -13.49 6.31 -7.29
C ARG A 102 -13.34 4.79 -7.47
N GLY A 103 -13.24 4.03 -6.39
CA GLY A 103 -13.08 2.57 -6.39
C GLY A 103 -11.91 2.12 -7.28
N ALA A 104 -12.17 1.22 -8.23
CA ALA A 104 -11.16 0.76 -9.18
C ALA A 104 -10.53 1.90 -10.01
N ASN A 105 -11.23 3.03 -10.18
CA ASN A 105 -10.68 4.19 -10.88
C ASN A 105 -9.63 4.94 -10.07
N ALA A 106 -9.49 4.73 -8.76
CA ALA A 106 -8.35 5.23 -7.98
C ALA A 106 -7.08 4.39 -8.14
N ILE A 107 -7.17 3.22 -8.79
CA ILE A 107 -6.05 2.30 -8.95
C ILE A 107 -5.37 2.54 -10.31
N GLY A 108 -4.07 2.76 -10.27
CA GLY A 108 -3.16 2.84 -11.39
C GLY A 108 -2.16 1.67 -11.39
N ASN A 109 -1.36 1.63 -12.45
CA ASN A 109 -0.31 0.65 -12.65
C ASN A 109 0.99 1.39 -12.99
N ILE A 110 2.09 0.92 -12.42
CA ILE A 110 3.43 1.45 -12.66
C ILE A 110 4.32 0.32 -13.14
N GLU A 111 5.08 0.56 -14.21
CA GLU A 111 6.11 -0.36 -14.69
C GLU A 111 7.05 -0.77 -13.54
N ARG A 112 7.49 -2.03 -13.53
CA ARG A 112 8.24 -2.64 -12.42
C ARG A 112 9.42 -1.81 -11.92
N PHE A 113 10.30 -1.34 -12.80
CA PHE A 113 11.47 -0.57 -12.39
C PHE A 113 11.09 0.83 -11.92
N ALA A 114 10.13 1.48 -12.58
CA ALA A 114 9.57 2.74 -12.09
C ALA A 114 8.96 2.59 -10.68
N PHE A 115 8.24 1.49 -10.41
CA PHE A 115 7.70 1.20 -9.08
C PHE A 115 8.82 1.09 -8.04
N TYR A 116 9.95 0.45 -8.36
CA TYR A 116 11.10 0.40 -7.44
C TYR A 116 11.72 1.77 -7.18
N GLU A 117 11.85 2.62 -8.20
CA GLU A 117 12.36 3.99 -8.00
C GLU A 117 11.43 4.81 -7.12
N GLU A 118 10.12 4.68 -7.29
CA GLU A 118 9.15 5.33 -6.43
C GLU A 118 9.18 4.77 -5.00
N ALA A 119 9.27 3.45 -4.83
CA ALA A 119 9.31 2.81 -3.52
C ALA A 119 10.52 3.24 -2.68
N LYS A 120 11.68 3.52 -3.30
CA LYS A 120 12.87 4.05 -2.61
C LYS A 120 12.64 5.43 -1.99
N THR A 121 11.64 6.16 -2.48
CA THR A 121 11.28 7.50 -2.02
C THR A 121 10.03 7.50 -1.14
N ALA A 122 9.47 6.32 -0.84
CA ALA A 122 8.34 6.18 0.07
C ALA A 122 8.77 6.52 1.51
N TYR A 123 7.84 7.05 2.29
CA TYR A 123 8.04 7.33 3.71
C TYR A 123 8.25 6.03 4.50
N ALA A 124 7.48 4.99 4.14
CA ALA A 124 7.57 3.68 4.77
C ALA A 124 7.29 2.53 3.79
N ILE A 125 7.82 1.36 4.11
CA ILE A 125 7.55 0.09 3.43
C ILE A 125 7.15 -0.94 4.49
N ILE A 126 5.97 -1.53 4.31
CA ILE A 126 5.44 -2.58 5.18
C ILE A 126 5.75 -3.93 4.54
N ALA A 127 6.62 -4.73 5.15
CA ALA A 127 6.96 -6.06 4.69
C ALA A 127 5.97 -7.09 5.24
N THR A 128 5.16 -7.68 4.36
CA THR A 128 4.13 -8.66 4.72
C THR A 128 4.59 -10.10 4.45
N SER A 129 3.72 -11.09 4.71
CA SER A 129 3.90 -12.48 4.27
C SER A 129 2.98 -12.85 3.09
N GLU A 130 2.46 -11.87 2.35
CA GLU A 130 1.62 -12.10 1.19
C GLU A 130 2.35 -12.93 0.13
N LYS A 131 1.69 -13.99 -0.34
CA LYS A 131 2.30 -14.99 -1.24
C LYS A 131 1.92 -14.75 -2.69
N ALA A 132 0.83 -14.03 -2.95
CA ALA A 132 0.41 -13.70 -4.30
C ALA A 132 1.50 -12.88 -5.01
N LEU A 133 1.67 -13.16 -6.31
CA LEU A 133 2.62 -12.46 -7.16
C LEU A 133 2.03 -11.11 -7.58
N TYR A 134 2.91 -10.13 -7.77
CA TYR A 134 2.53 -8.74 -8.11
C TYR A 134 1.53 -8.15 -7.11
N ALA A 135 1.67 -8.49 -5.83
CA ALA A 135 0.75 -8.08 -4.79
C ALA A 135 1.15 -6.76 -4.10
N ASN A 136 2.29 -6.17 -4.52
CA ASN A 136 2.74 -4.87 -4.05
C ASN A 136 1.72 -3.77 -4.38
N ILE A 137 1.39 -2.96 -3.38
CA ILE A 137 0.50 -1.80 -3.51
C ILE A 137 1.12 -0.59 -2.84
N MET A 138 1.12 0.54 -3.55
CA MET A 138 1.58 1.83 -3.05
C MET A 138 0.39 2.74 -2.84
N LEU A 139 0.34 3.41 -1.68
CA LEU A 139 -0.71 4.35 -1.31
C LEU A 139 -0.11 5.74 -1.14
N GLN A 140 -0.76 6.76 -1.72
CA GLN A 140 -0.43 8.16 -1.53
C GLN A 140 -1.44 8.82 -0.57
N LYS A 141 -0.93 9.44 0.50
CA LYS A 141 -1.77 10.06 1.54
C LYS A 141 -2.39 11.35 1.03
N GLY A 142 -3.68 11.52 1.27
CA GLY A 142 -4.43 12.73 1.00
C GLY A 142 -4.39 13.75 2.14
N VAL A 143 -5.33 14.68 2.09
CA VAL A 143 -5.53 15.74 3.09
C VAL A 143 -6.64 15.31 4.05
N VAL A 144 -6.46 15.58 5.35
CA VAL A 144 -7.52 15.51 6.36
C VAL A 144 -8.13 16.90 6.48
N VAL A 145 -9.44 17.03 6.24
CA VAL A 145 -10.14 18.35 6.16
C VAL A 145 -11.22 18.53 7.24
N ASP A 146 -11.37 17.56 8.12
CA ASP A 146 -12.34 17.51 9.22
C ASP A 146 -11.68 17.20 10.58
#